data_AF-A0A2V6JZ81-F1
#
_entry.id   AF-A0A2V6JZ81-F1
#
_cell.length_a   1.000
_cell.length_b   1.000
_cell.length_c   1.000
_cell.angle_alpha   90.00
_cell.angle_beta   90.00
_cell.angle_gamma   90.00
#
_symmetry.space_group_name_H-M   'P 1'
#
loop_
_entity.id
_entity.type
_entity.pdbx_description
1 polymer ?
#
loop_
_entity_poly.entity_id
_entity_poly.type
_entity_poly.pdbx_seq_one_letter_code
_entity_poly.pdbx_strand_id
1 'polypeptide(L)' 'LASGRNYKPGDQISYYIKATPKKVPAYEAAKPASEFDPENPDENVDYYVAKLDDLVKKFSNLTTVAAAPKQESLAL' A
#
# COMPACT_ATOMS: atom_id res chain seq x y z
N LEU A 1 -26.70 -8.14 -17.36
CA LEU A 1 -26.41 -7.81 -15.95
C LEU A 1 -25.28 -6.79 -15.94
N ALA A 2 -25.59 -5.51 -15.73
CA ALA A 2 -24.54 -4.55 -15.37
C ALA A 2 -24.15 -4.86 -13.93
N SER A 3 -22.85 -5.03 -13.66
CA SER A 3 -22.31 -4.96 -12.29
C SER A 3 -22.92 -3.70 -11.67
N GLY A 4 -23.69 -3.80 -10.59
CA GLY A 4 -24.49 -2.69 -10.03
C GLY A 4 -23.69 -1.50 -9.49
N ARG A 5 -22.46 -1.31 -9.98
CA ARG A 5 -21.51 -0.27 -9.63
C ARG A 5 -21.48 0.78 -10.74
N ASN A 6 -21.60 2.04 -10.36
CA ASN A 6 -21.64 3.17 -11.28
C ASN A 6 -20.24 3.62 -11.75
N TYR A 7 -19.29 2.69 -11.93
CA TYR A 7 -17.95 3.01 -12.40
C TYR A 7 -17.90 3.00 -13.93
N LYS A 8 -17.25 3.99 -14.51
CA LYS A 8 -16.99 4.14 -15.94
C LYS A 8 -15.51 3.92 -16.26
N PRO A 9 -15.16 3.54 -17.49
CA PRO A 9 -13.78 3.51 -17.93
C PRO A 9 -13.12 4.87 -17.71
N GLY A 10 -11.96 4.88 -17.05
CA GLY A 10 -11.22 6.10 -16.71
C GLY A 10 -11.50 6.63 -15.29
N ASP A 11 -12.49 6.09 -14.58
CA ASP A 11 -12.74 6.50 -13.20
C ASP A 11 -11.57 6.09 -12.28
N GLN A 12 -11.14 7.01 -11.43
CA GLN A 12 -10.23 6.70 -10.34
C GLN A 12 -11.00 5.97 -9.24
N ILE A 13 -10.49 4.81 -8.84
CA ILE A 13 -11.05 4.02 -7.74
C ILE A 13 -10.01 3.92 -6.63
N SER A 14 -10.32 4.49 -5.47
CA SER A 14 -9.54 4.35 -4.25
C SER A 14 -10.02 3.16 -3.44
N TYR A 15 -9.11 2.29 -3.01
CA TYR A 15 -9.42 1.06 -2.29
C TYR A 15 -8.34 0.73 -1.24
N TYR A 16 -8.69 -0.14 -0.29
CA TYR A 16 -7.76 -0.77 0.64
C TYR A 16 -7.92 -2.30 0.61
N ILE A 17 -6.93 -3.00 1.16
CA ILE A 17 -6.96 -4.46 1.27
C ILE A 17 -7.45 -4.82 2.66
N LYS A 18 -8.59 -5.50 2.75
CA LYS A 18 -9.16 -5.96 4.01
C LYS A 18 -8.52 -7.27 4.48
N ALA A 19 -8.53 -7.51 5.78
CA ALA A 19 -8.10 -8.78 6.36
C ALA A 19 -8.97 -9.93 5.82
N THR A 20 -8.32 -10.99 5.32
CA THR A 20 -8.95 -12.19 4.77
C THR A 20 -8.16 -13.43 5.18
N PRO A 21 -8.76 -14.64 5.16
CA PRO A 21 -8.03 -15.88 5.42
C PRO A 21 -6.79 -16.01 4.53
N LYS A 22 -5.74 -16.66 5.06
CA LYS A 22 -4.50 -16.89 4.31
C LYS A 22 -4.82 -17.55 2.96
N LYS A 23 -4.30 -16.97 1.86
CA LYS A 23 -4.37 -17.39 0.43
C LYS A 23 -5.42 -16.70 -0.45
N VAL A 24 -6.18 -15.72 0.05
CA VAL A 24 -7.06 -14.93 -0.84
C VAL A 24 -6.23 -13.96 -1.69
N PRO A 25 -6.41 -13.91 -3.03
CA PRO A 25 -5.77 -12.91 -3.87
C PRO A 25 -6.15 -11.48 -3.46
N ALA A 26 -5.20 -10.55 -3.54
CA ALA A 26 -5.41 -9.17 -3.11
C ALA A 26 -6.62 -8.48 -3.78
N TYR A 27 -6.88 -8.78 -5.06
CA TYR A 27 -8.02 -8.17 -5.78
C TYR A 27 -9.39 -8.63 -5.24
N GLU A 28 -9.48 -9.81 -4.64
CA GLU A 28 -10.71 -10.30 -3.99
C GLU A 28 -10.89 -9.70 -2.59
N ALA A 29 -9.78 -9.28 -1.96
CA ALA A 29 -9.77 -8.61 -0.67
C ALA A 29 -9.89 -7.08 -0.77
N ALA A 30 -9.99 -6.52 -1.98
CA ALA A 30 -10.08 -5.07 -2.18
C ALA A 30 -11.47 -4.53 -1.80
N LYS A 31 -11.49 -3.51 -0.95
CA LYS A 31 -12.69 -2.82 -0.48
C LYS A 31 -12.61 -1.32 -0.79
N PRO A 32 -13.71 -0.64 -1.18
CA PRO A 32 -13.69 0.79 -1.48
C PRO A 32 -13.20 1.62 -0.28
N ALA A 33 -12.35 2.62 -0.52
CA ALA A 33 -11.83 3.49 0.54
C ALA A 33 -12.94 4.27 1.28
N SER A 34 -14.07 4.52 0.62
CA SER A 34 -15.26 5.12 1.23
C SER A 34 -15.91 4.25 2.31
N GLU A 35 -15.60 2.96 2.37
CA GLU A 35 -16.10 2.02 3.39
C GLU A 35 -15.08 1.78 4.51
N PHE A 36 -14.03 2.60 4.61
CA PHE A 36 -13.09 2.53 5.72
C PHE A 36 -13.74 3.09 6.99
N ASP A 37 -13.68 2.32 8.08
CA ASP A 37 -14.15 2.73 9.41
C ASP A 37 -12.96 2.88 10.36
N PRO A 38 -12.55 4.12 10.72
CA PRO A 38 -11.44 4.35 11.63
C PRO A 38 -11.65 3.77 13.04
N GLU A 39 -12.91 3.59 13.46
CA GLU A 39 -13.23 3.05 14.79
C GLU A 39 -13.14 1.52 14.81
N ASN A 40 -13.28 0.88 13.64
CA ASN A 40 -13.20 -0.58 13.47
C ASN A 40 -12.37 -0.92 12.22
N PRO A 41 -11.03 -0.66 12.26
CA PRO A 41 -10.15 -0.90 11.12
C PRO A 41 -10.14 -2.38 10.74
N ASP A 42 -10.53 -2.68 9.49
CA ASP A 42 -10.54 -4.03 8.92
C ASP A 42 -9.44 -4.22 7.85
N GLU A 43 -8.49 -3.30 7.73
CA GLU A 43 -7.36 -3.38 6.83
C GLU A 43 -6.36 -4.48 7.20
N ASN A 44 -5.69 -5.03 6.19
CA ASN A 44 -4.63 -6.01 6.36
C ASN A 44 -3.27 -5.31 6.51
N VAL A 45 -2.92 -4.94 7.74
CA VAL A 45 -1.64 -4.28 8.05
C VAL A 45 -0.45 -5.11 7.58
N ASP A 46 -0.45 -6.42 7.84
CA ASP A 46 0.63 -7.34 7.44
C ASP A 46 0.88 -7.33 5.93
N TYR A 47 -0.18 -7.23 5.12
CA TYR A 47 -0.06 -7.12 3.68
C TYR A 47 0.71 -5.87 3.26
N TYR A 48 0.43 -4.72 3.88
CA TYR A 48 1.12 -3.47 3.57
C TYR A 48 2.57 -3.48 4.05
N VAL A 49 2.84 -4.02 5.25
CA VAL A 49 4.21 -4.19 5.76
C VAL A 49 5.04 -5.07 4.81
N ALA A 50 4.50 -6.22 4.39
CA ALA A 50 5.20 -7.09 3.44
C ALA A 50 5.47 -6.41 2.09
N LYS A 51 4.56 -5.54 1.62
CA LYS A 51 4.79 -4.74 0.40
C LYS A 51 5.89 -3.71 0.57
N LEU A 52 6.03 -3.12 1.76
CA LEU A 52 7.15 -2.23 2.07
C LEU A 52 8.47 -3.00 2.09
N ASP A 53 8.51 -4.20 2.66
CA ASP A 53 9.69 -5.05 2.66
C ASP A 53 10.12 -5.45 1.24
N ASP A 54 9.15 -5.85 0.39
CA ASP A 54 9.38 -6.12 -1.03
C ASP A 54 9.98 -4.90 -1.74
N LEU A 55 9.48 -3.70 -1.41
CA LEU A 55 9.95 -2.45 -1.98
C LEU A 55 11.39 -2.16 -1.57
N VAL A 56 11.71 -2.25 -0.27
CA VAL A 56 13.07 -2.07 0.26
C VAL A 56 14.03 -3.05 -0.42
N LYS A 57 13.64 -4.32 -0.53
CA LYS A 57 14.45 -5.34 -1.20
C LYS A 57 14.69 -5.03 -2.68
N LYS A 58 13.67 -4.53 -3.40
CA LYS A 58 13.81 -4.14 -4.81
C LYS A 58 14.81 -3.00 -5.01
N PHE A 59 14.88 -2.08 -4.04
CA PHE A 59 15.70 -0.87 -4.12
C PHE A 59 17.02 -0.96 -3.34
N SER A 60 17.34 -2.12 -2.76
CA SER A 60 18.53 -2.33 -1.92
C SER A 60 19.82 -1.85 -2.61
N ASN A 61 19.95 -2.10 -3.91
CA ASN A 61 21.13 -1.76 -4.71
C ASN A 61 21.30 -0.25 -4.94
N LEU A 62 20.22 0.54 -4.86
CA LEU A 62 20.30 2.00 -4.93
C LEU A 62 20.68 2.59 -3.57
N THR A 63 20.19 2.00 -2.49
CA THR A 63 20.45 2.47 -1.12
C THR A 63 21.85 2.15 -0.61
N THR A 64 22.54 1.13 -1.15
CA THR A 64 23.92 0.79 -0.78
C THR A 64 24.95 1.84 -1.21
N VAL A 65 24.63 2.74 -2.14
CA VAL A 65 25.52 3.85 -2.56
C VAL A 65 25.34 5.09 -1.67
N ALA A 66 24.23 5.21 -0.94
CA ALA A 66 23.91 6.36 -0.10
C ALA A 66 24.45 6.25 1.34
N ALA A 67 25.26 5.25 1.65
CA ALA A 67 25.81 5.01 2.99
C ALA A 67 27.05 5.88 3.30
N ALA A 68 26.96 7.20 3.06
CA ALA A 68 27.69 8.23 3.80
C ALA A 68 27.24 9.64 3.39
N PRO A 69 26.12 10.19 3.92
CA PRO A 69 26.01 11.63 3.98
C PRO A 69 26.94 12.12 5.08
N LYS A 70 28.10 12.69 4.72
CA LYS A 70 28.85 13.54 5.63
C LYS A 70 28.02 14.81 5.80
N GLN A 71 27.28 14.90 6.90
CA GLN A 71 26.52 16.09 7.26
C GLN A 71 27.50 17.25 7.35
N GLU A 72 27.54 18.12 6.34
CA GLU A 72 28.27 19.38 6.43
C GLU A 72 27.46 20.30 7.35
N SER A 73 27.94 20.46 8.58
CA SER A 73 27.46 21.52 9.45
C SER A 73 27.89 22.86 8.86
N LEU A 74 26.92 23.67 8.44
CA LEU A 74 27.17 25.05 8.07
C LEU A 74 27.63 25.79 9.34
N ALA A 75 28.90 26.19 9.39
CA ALA A 75 29.38 27.10 10.42
C ALA A 75 28.82 28.50 10.11
N LEU A 76 27.96 29.00 11.00
CA LEU A 76 27.48 30.38 11.02
C LEU A 76 28.58 31.32 11.51
#